data_AF-Q7UH50-F1
#
_entry.id   AF-Q7UH50-F1
#
_cell.length_a   1.000
_cell.length_b   1.000
_cell.length_c   1.000
_cell.angle_alpha   90.00
_cell.angle_beta   90.00
_cell.angle_gamma   90.00
#
_symmetry.space_group_name_H-M   'P 1'
#
loop_
_entity.id
_entity.type
_entity.pdbx_description
1 polymer ?
#
loop_
_entity_poly.entity_id
_entity_poly.type
_entity_poly.pdbx_seq_one_letter_code
_entity_poly.pdbx_strand_id
1 'polypeptide(L)'
;MTPRKAMLSGEPADSGKHHLATTATREVLACCRRSNQQERCFKRMLRKPEHESKIATRRMDLRYPDLGAACTDIARLREGGYELVGTWSLAQILDHLNLSMQMTIDGADFTFPALMRPVMKWMFMPTMRKGKPSKLRGKAPEQLQPAMDLDEDACAKRFYSLAETLMDPSTPFVSHYPMLGRLTREQWLLMQQWHAAHHLSFVVPND
;
A
#
# COMPACT_ATOMS: atom_id res chain seq x y z
N MET A 1 -38.30 8.18 61.82
CA MET A 1 -38.44 9.61 61.49
C MET A 1 -37.46 10.40 62.33
N THR A 2 -36.41 10.93 61.70
CA THR A 2 -35.45 11.88 62.28
C THR A 2 -35.52 13.17 61.48
N PRO A 3 -35.37 14.33 62.14
CA PRO A 3 -34.35 15.30 61.69
C PRO A 3 -33.55 15.84 62.90
N ARG A 4 -32.22 15.79 62.87
CA ARG A 4 -31.24 16.77 62.32
C ARG A 4 -31.16 18.10 63.09
N LYS A 5 -30.04 18.23 63.80
CA LYS A 5 -29.52 19.36 64.57
C LYS A 5 -28.94 20.44 63.63
N ALA A 6 -29.22 21.70 63.92
CA ALA A 6 -28.53 22.86 63.41
C ALA A 6 -27.31 23.19 64.29
N MET A 7 -26.26 23.77 63.71
CA MET A 7 -25.48 24.86 64.32
C MET A 7 -24.51 25.48 63.29
N LEU A 8 -24.62 26.80 63.17
CA LEU A 8 -23.76 27.73 62.45
C LEU A 8 -22.91 28.49 63.46
N SER A 9 -21.71 28.87 63.03
CA SER A 9 -20.79 29.95 63.51
C SER A 9 -19.36 29.40 63.45
N GLY A 10 -18.32 30.11 63.05
CA GLY A 10 -18.09 31.50 62.63
C GLY A 10 -16.58 31.59 62.30
N GLU A 11 -16.19 32.52 61.45
CA GLU A 11 -14.83 32.72 60.91
C GLU A 11 -13.70 32.80 61.96
N PRO A 12 -12.44 32.66 61.48
CA PRO A 12 -11.56 33.81 61.66
C PRO A 12 -10.69 34.19 60.44
N ALA A 13 -10.68 35.49 60.19
CA ALA A 13 -9.53 36.36 59.92
C ALA A 13 -8.51 35.97 58.82
N ASP A 14 -8.74 36.51 57.63
CA ASP A 14 -7.75 36.67 56.55
C ASP A 14 -6.71 37.75 56.91
N SER A 15 -5.53 37.32 57.36
CA SER A 15 -4.35 38.18 57.51
C SER A 15 -3.58 38.21 56.19
N GLY A 16 -3.59 39.37 55.53
CA GLY A 16 -2.91 39.58 54.26
C GLY A 16 -1.43 39.20 54.27
N LYS A 17 -1.01 38.50 53.20
CA LYS A 17 0.40 38.35 52.80
C LYS A 17 0.56 37.83 51.36
N HIS A 18 -0.15 38.39 50.38
CA HIS A 18 0.11 38.04 48.96
C HIS A 18 0.05 39.26 48.04
N HIS A 19 1.09 40.10 48.11
CA HIS A 19 1.47 40.97 47.00
C HIS A 19 2.93 40.69 46.70
N LEU A 20 3.25 40.55 45.40
CA LEU A 20 4.52 40.09 44.82
C LEU A 20 4.64 38.59 44.53
N ALA A 21 3.63 38.01 43.87
CA ALA A 21 3.87 37.03 42.81
C ALA A 21 3.56 37.70 41.46
N THR A 22 4.36 38.74 41.20
CA THR A 22 4.30 39.64 40.05
C THR A 22 4.47 38.87 38.74
N THR A 23 3.61 39.18 37.78
CA THR A 23 3.66 39.08 36.31
C THR A 23 4.63 38.06 35.67
N ALA A 24 5.90 38.04 36.05
CA ALA A 24 6.93 37.09 35.61
C ALA A 24 6.48 35.62 35.69
N THR A 25 5.83 35.19 36.77
CA THR A 25 5.39 33.78 36.89
C THR A 25 4.26 33.44 35.90
N ARG A 26 3.37 34.40 35.61
CA ARG A 26 2.31 34.23 34.60
C ARG A 26 2.87 34.24 33.18
N GLU A 27 3.86 35.09 32.90
CA GLU A 27 4.54 35.14 31.60
C GLU A 27 5.36 33.88 31.32
N VAL A 28 6.08 33.36 32.32
CA VAL A 28 6.83 32.10 32.20
C VAL A 28 5.86 30.92 31.97
N LEU A 29 4.74 30.85 32.69
CA LEU A 29 3.73 29.80 32.45
C LEU A 29 3.05 29.93 31.08
N ALA A 30 2.82 31.15 30.59
CA ALA A 30 2.27 31.39 29.25
C ALA A 30 3.29 31.08 28.14
N CYS A 31 4.58 31.35 28.38
CA CYS A 31 5.69 31.00 27.49
C CYS A 31 5.90 29.48 27.44
N CYS A 32 5.90 28.80 28.60
CA CYS A 32 5.97 27.34 28.68
C CYS A 32 4.75 26.66 28.04
N ARG A 33 3.53 27.22 28.15
CA ARG A 33 2.36 26.71 27.42
C ARG A 33 2.48 26.89 25.92
N ARG A 34 2.96 28.04 25.44
CA ARG A 34 3.21 28.28 24.01
C ARG A 34 4.31 27.40 23.46
N SER A 35 5.40 27.21 24.19
CA SER A 35 6.47 26.26 23.85
C SER A 35 5.94 24.82 23.78
N ASN A 36 5.16 24.38 24.79
CA ASN A 36 4.54 23.05 24.78
C ASN A 36 3.48 22.87 23.69
N GLN A 37 2.85 23.95 23.22
CA GLN A 37 1.86 23.92 22.15
C GLN A 37 2.56 23.92 20.78
N GLN A 38 3.62 24.69 20.61
CA GLN A 38 4.47 24.68 19.41
C GLN A 38 5.20 23.35 19.26
N GLU A 39 5.74 22.78 20.34
CA GLU A 39 6.38 21.47 20.30
C GLU A 39 5.38 20.35 19.97
N ARG A 40 4.14 20.45 20.45
CA ARG A 40 3.06 19.53 20.09
C ARG A 40 2.61 19.69 18.64
N CYS A 41 2.50 20.92 18.13
CA CYS A 41 2.20 21.19 16.72
C CYS A 41 3.32 20.69 15.81
N PHE A 42 4.58 20.91 16.18
CA PHE A 42 5.74 20.42 15.43
C PHE A 42 5.83 18.90 15.45
N LYS A 43 5.63 18.24 16.62
CA LYS A 43 5.53 16.77 16.70
C LYS A 43 4.34 16.21 15.90
N ARG A 44 3.22 16.94 15.80
CA ARG A 44 2.07 16.57 14.96
C ARG A 44 2.34 16.77 13.46
N MET A 45 3.13 17.77 13.09
CA MET A 45 3.54 18.05 11.71
C MET A 45 4.66 17.11 11.24
N LEU A 46 5.46 16.59 12.16
CA LEU A 46 6.51 15.58 11.94
C LEU A 46 6.02 14.13 12.09
N ARG A 47 4.77 13.90 12.51
CA ARG A 47 4.18 12.57 12.39
C ARG A 47 4.02 12.28 10.90
N LYS A 48 4.86 11.36 10.40
CA LYS A 48 4.48 10.59 9.22
C LYS A 48 3.05 10.09 9.44
N PRO A 49 2.15 10.22 8.46
CA PRO A 49 0.78 9.78 8.64
C PRO A 49 0.80 8.33 9.08
N GLU A 50 0.28 8.05 10.28
CA GLU A 50 0.17 6.70 10.83
C GLU A 50 -0.58 5.74 9.89
N HIS A 51 -1.32 6.28 8.91
CA HIS A 51 -1.92 5.56 7.80
C HIS A 51 -0.91 4.92 6.84
N GLU A 52 0.17 5.60 6.47
CA GLU A 52 1.22 5.04 5.58
C GLU A 52 1.98 3.88 6.24
N SER A 53 2.16 3.94 7.57
CA SER A 53 2.79 2.88 8.34
C SER A 53 1.90 1.65 8.44
N LYS A 54 0.58 1.81 8.61
CA LYS A 54 -0.36 0.69 8.72
C LYS A 54 -0.52 -0.06 7.38
N ILE A 55 -0.53 0.63 6.24
CA ILE A 55 -0.64 -0.01 4.91
C ILE A 55 0.56 -0.92 4.62
N ALA A 56 1.78 -0.49 4.97
CA ALA A 56 2.97 -1.31 4.79
C ALA A 56 2.99 -2.57 5.68
N THR A 57 2.28 -2.55 6.81
CA THR A 57 2.22 -3.67 7.76
C THR A 57 1.13 -4.70 7.45
N ARG A 58 0.13 -4.38 6.59
CA ARG A 58 -0.97 -5.30 6.27
C ARG A 58 -0.83 -6.04 4.93
N ARG A 59 0.20 -5.77 4.13
CA ARG A 59 0.39 -6.49 2.86
C ARG A 59 0.81 -7.94 3.11
N MET A 60 0.30 -8.86 2.28
CA MET A 60 0.77 -10.25 2.31
C MET A 60 2.21 -10.35 1.79
N ASP A 61 3.01 -11.23 2.37
CA ASP A 61 4.31 -11.60 1.81
C ASP A 61 4.13 -12.76 0.83
N LEU A 62 3.97 -12.42 -0.45
CA LEU A 62 3.65 -13.39 -1.50
C LEU A 62 4.86 -13.66 -2.39
N ARG A 63 5.00 -14.94 -2.75
CA ARG A 63 5.90 -15.39 -3.80
C ARG A 63 5.30 -16.59 -4.50
N TYR A 64 5.12 -16.47 -5.81
CA TYR A 64 4.57 -17.54 -6.62
C TYR A 64 5.65 -18.36 -7.31
N PRO A 65 5.58 -19.71 -7.27
CA PRO A 65 6.45 -20.57 -8.07
C PRO A 65 6.09 -20.55 -9.57
N ASP A 66 4.81 -20.33 -9.87
CA ASP A 66 4.23 -20.24 -11.21
C ASP A 66 2.93 -19.42 -11.17
N LEU A 67 2.30 -19.20 -12.33
CA LEU A 67 1.04 -18.44 -12.39
C LEU A 67 -0.16 -19.26 -11.89
N GLY A 68 -0.07 -20.59 -11.87
CA GLY A 68 -1.12 -21.47 -11.34
C GLY A 68 -1.33 -21.28 -9.84
N ALA A 69 -0.24 -21.11 -9.08
CA ALA A 69 -0.31 -20.77 -7.66
C ALA A 69 -1.00 -19.42 -7.42
N ALA A 70 -0.80 -18.43 -8.30
CA ALA A 70 -1.53 -17.18 -8.24
C ALA A 70 -3.03 -17.38 -8.53
N CYS A 71 -3.39 -18.24 -9.50
CA CYS A 71 -4.78 -18.60 -9.76
C CYS A 71 -5.46 -19.23 -8.53
N THR A 72 -4.77 -20.15 -7.84
CA THR A 72 -5.27 -20.77 -6.60
C THR A 72 -5.53 -19.74 -5.51
N ASP A 73 -4.61 -18.80 -5.30
CA ASP A 73 -4.79 -17.73 -4.31
C ASP A 73 -5.99 -16.83 -4.66
N ILE A 74 -6.13 -16.44 -5.93
CA ILE A 74 -7.27 -15.61 -6.38
C ILE A 74 -8.59 -16.37 -6.13
N ALA A 75 -8.67 -17.66 -6.47
CA ALA A 75 -9.85 -18.46 -6.21
C ALA A 75 -10.19 -18.49 -4.72
N ARG A 76 -9.20 -18.76 -3.86
CA ARG A 76 -9.37 -18.77 -2.41
C ARG A 76 -9.83 -17.43 -1.86
N LEU A 77 -9.25 -16.32 -2.32
CA LEU A 77 -9.65 -14.97 -1.90
C LEU A 77 -11.11 -14.69 -2.27
N ARG A 78 -11.52 -15.07 -3.49
CA ARG A 78 -12.88 -14.83 -3.98
C ARG A 78 -13.92 -15.70 -3.28
N GLU A 79 -13.56 -16.93 -2.91
CA GLU A 79 -14.44 -17.84 -2.17
C GLU A 79 -14.52 -17.49 -0.67
N GLY A 80 -13.40 -17.14 -0.04
CA GLY A 80 -13.31 -16.86 1.40
C GLY A 80 -13.58 -15.41 1.78
N GLY A 81 -13.59 -14.50 0.80
CA GLY A 81 -13.64 -13.06 1.04
C GLY A 81 -12.28 -12.47 1.40
N TYR A 82 -12.15 -11.17 1.19
CA TYR A 82 -10.90 -10.43 1.36
C TYR A 82 -11.14 -8.95 1.72
N GLU A 83 -10.12 -8.32 2.27
CA GLU A 83 -9.98 -6.87 2.45
C GLU A 83 -8.89 -6.30 1.54
N LEU A 84 -9.13 -5.10 1.02
CA LEU A 84 -8.16 -4.37 0.19
C LEU A 84 -7.38 -3.38 1.05
N VAL A 85 -6.05 -3.45 0.97
CA VAL A 85 -5.14 -2.51 1.66
C VAL A 85 -4.46 -1.52 0.70
N GLY A 86 -4.84 -1.58 -0.59
CA GLY A 86 -4.42 -0.64 -1.64
C GLY A 86 -5.57 0.23 -2.14
N THR A 87 -5.31 1.02 -3.18
CA THR A 87 -6.30 1.91 -3.81
C THR A 87 -7.06 1.26 -4.97
N TRP A 88 -6.65 0.05 -5.38
CA TRP A 88 -7.27 -0.68 -6.48
C TRP A 88 -8.16 -1.79 -5.95
N SER A 89 -9.30 -2.00 -6.61
CA SER A 89 -10.12 -3.18 -6.41
C SER A 89 -9.41 -4.44 -6.90
N LEU A 90 -9.89 -5.63 -6.51
CA LEU A 90 -9.37 -6.88 -7.06
C LEU A 90 -9.56 -6.93 -8.58
N ALA A 91 -10.74 -6.53 -9.08
CA ALA A 91 -11.01 -6.43 -10.52
C ALA A 91 -9.97 -5.56 -11.25
N GLN A 92 -9.63 -4.39 -10.67
CA GLN A 92 -8.61 -3.48 -11.19
C GLN A 92 -7.20 -4.07 -11.17
N ILE A 93 -6.84 -4.77 -10.09
CA ILE A 93 -5.57 -5.51 -10.01
C ILE A 93 -5.49 -6.57 -11.12
N LEU A 94 -6.54 -7.37 -11.26
CA LEU A 94 -6.58 -8.46 -12.24
C LEU A 94 -6.56 -7.92 -13.67
N ASP A 95 -7.29 -6.86 -13.98
CA ASP A 95 -7.26 -6.22 -15.30
C ASP A 95 -5.87 -5.69 -15.66
N HIS A 96 -5.20 -5.03 -14.71
CA HIS A 96 -3.81 -4.59 -14.89
C HIS A 96 -2.85 -5.76 -15.17
N LEU A 97 -2.99 -6.86 -14.42
CA LEU A 97 -2.19 -8.07 -14.62
C LEU A 97 -2.51 -8.72 -15.98
N ASN A 98 -3.78 -8.77 -16.37
CA ASN A 98 -4.23 -9.30 -17.66
C ASN A 98 -3.61 -8.54 -18.83
N LEU A 99 -3.57 -7.20 -18.76
CA LEU A 99 -2.89 -6.38 -19.75
C LEU A 99 -1.40 -6.76 -19.85
N SER A 100 -0.73 -6.90 -18.70
CA SER A 100 0.68 -7.33 -18.65
C SER A 100 0.90 -8.71 -19.25
N MET A 101 0.03 -9.67 -18.96
CA MET A 101 0.11 -11.03 -19.50
C MET A 101 -0.14 -11.04 -21.00
N GLN A 102 -1.16 -10.32 -21.49
CA GLN A 102 -1.45 -10.19 -22.92
C GLN A 102 -0.25 -9.62 -23.69
N MET A 103 0.44 -8.61 -23.13
CA MET A 103 1.66 -8.05 -23.72
C MET A 103 2.81 -9.05 -23.87
N THR A 104 2.76 -10.18 -23.18
CA THR A 104 3.76 -11.27 -23.34
C THR A 104 3.57 -11.99 -24.68
N ILE A 105 2.34 -12.02 -25.20
CA ILE A 105 1.94 -12.73 -26.42
C ILE A 105 1.91 -11.76 -27.60
N ASP A 106 1.23 -10.62 -27.44
CA ASP A 106 0.95 -9.69 -28.55
C ASP A 106 1.99 -8.57 -28.66
N GLY A 107 2.80 -8.37 -27.62
CA GLY A 107 3.63 -7.18 -27.48
C GLY A 107 2.84 -5.99 -26.97
N ALA A 108 3.42 -4.79 -27.06
CA ALA A 108 2.73 -3.57 -26.64
C ALA A 108 2.93 -2.46 -27.65
N ASP A 109 1.91 -1.61 -27.77
CA ASP A 109 1.91 -0.47 -28.68
C ASP A 109 2.68 0.74 -28.14
N PHE A 110 3.09 0.70 -26.87
CA PHE A 110 3.93 1.72 -26.25
C PHE A 110 5.34 1.19 -25.98
N THR A 111 6.32 2.09 -26.00
CA THR A 111 7.69 1.73 -25.63
C THR A 111 8.34 2.78 -24.74
N PHE A 112 9.11 2.33 -23.75
CA PHE A 112 9.94 3.24 -22.96
C PHE A 112 11.19 3.64 -23.75
N PRO A 113 11.80 4.81 -23.46
CA PRO A 113 13.04 5.25 -24.10
C PRO A 113 14.10 4.14 -24.08
N ALA A 114 14.65 3.81 -25.24
CA ALA A 114 15.52 2.64 -25.40
C ALA A 114 16.74 2.66 -24.45
N LEU A 115 17.26 3.85 -24.15
CA LEU A 115 18.38 4.06 -23.23
C LEU A 115 18.06 3.69 -21.78
N MET A 116 16.79 3.77 -21.36
CA MET A 116 16.38 3.43 -19.99
C MET A 116 16.19 1.92 -19.77
N ARG A 117 15.91 1.15 -20.83
CA ARG A 117 15.63 -0.29 -20.75
C ARG A 117 16.73 -1.11 -20.05
N PRO A 118 18.03 -0.97 -20.38
CA PRO A 118 19.09 -1.73 -19.70
C PRO A 118 19.22 -1.34 -18.22
N VAL A 119 19.03 -0.07 -17.87
CA VAL A 119 19.06 0.42 -16.48
C VAL A 119 17.90 -0.19 -15.69
N MET A 120 16.69 -0.17 -16.25
CA MET A 120 15.51 -0.80 -15.64
C MET A 120 15.73 -2.30 -15.47
N LYS A 121 16.22 -3.01 -16.50
CA LYS A 121 16.53 -4.44 -16.41
C LYS A 121 17.53 -4.75 -15.29
N TRP A 122 18.60 -3.99 -15.19
CA TRP A 122 19.61 -4.16 -14.14
C TRP A 122 19.05 -3.91 -12.73
N MET A 123 18.14 -2.94 -12.58
CA MET A 123 17.50 -2.61 -11.30
C MET A 123 16.44 -3.65 -10.88
N PHE A 124 15.56 -4.07 -11.78
CA PHE A 124 14.43 -4.92 -11.44
C PHE A 124 14.77 -6.40 -11.41
N MET A 125 15.69 -6.89 -12.25
CA MET A 125 15.94 -8.33 -12.36
C MET A 125 16.43 -8.98 -11.06
N PRO A 126 17.36 -8.36 -10.29
CA PRO A 126 17.75 -8.88 -8.98
C PRO A 126 16.59 -8.86 -7.97
N THR A 127 15.72 -7.84 -8.04
CA THR A 127 14.54 -7.70 -7.16
C THR A 127 13.53 -8.80 -7.43
N MET A 128 13.20 -9.04 -8.71
CA MET A 128 12.31 -10.12 -9.16
C MET A 128 12.82 -11.49 -8.69
N ARG A 129 14.11 -11.79 -8.89
CA ARG A 129 14.73 -13.05 -8.44
C ARG A 129 14.68 -13.25 -6.93
N LYS A 130 14.80 -12.17 -6.16
CA LYS A 130 14.71 -12.20 -4.70
C LYS A 130 13.26 -12.24 -4.19
N GLY A 131 12.27 -12.10 -5.06
CA GLY A 131 10.85 -12.05 -4.69
C GLY A 131 10.48 -10.83 -3.85
N LYS A 132 11.33 -9.80 -3.78
CA LYS A 132 11.04 -8.63 -2.92
C LYS A 132 10.04 -7.72 -3.62
N PRO A 133 9.05 -7.15 -2.91
CA PRO A 133 8.14 -6.17 -3.50
C PRO A 133 8.90 -4.99 -4.12
N SER A 134 8.39 -4.45 -5.22
CA SER A 134 8.94 -3.22 -5.80
C SER A 134 8.96 -2.10 -4.76
N LYS A 135 10.11 -1.43 -4.63
CA LYS A 135 10.25 -0.22 -3.83
C LYS A 135 9.83 1.04 -4.58
N LEU A 136 9.55 0.93 -5.88
CA LEU A 136 9.13 2.08 -6.67
C LEU A 136 7.75 2.52 -6.22
N ARG A 137 7.69 3.79 -5.81
CA ARG A 137 6.47 4.49 -5.43
C ARG A 137 6.17 5.51 -6.51
N GLY A 138 5.01 5.39 -7.14
CA GLY A 138 4.57 6.27 -8.21
C GLY A 138 3.25 5.76 -8.79
N LYS A 139 2.46 6.65 -9.39
CA LYS A 139 1.29 6.22 -10.16
C LYS A 139 1.77 5.43 -11.36
N ALA A 140 1.10 4.32 -11.68
CA ALA A 140 1.30 3.65 -12.94
C ALA A 140 1.07 4.67 -14.09
N PRO A 141 1.82 4.56 -15.21
CA PRO A 141 1.51 5.30 -16.43
C PRO A 141 0.01 5.22 -16.74
N GLU A 142 -0.60 6.29 -17.21
CA GLU A 142 -2.05 6.38 -17.44
C GLU A 142 -2.58 5.24 -18.32
N GLN A 143 -1.78 4.83 -19.31
CA GLN A 143 -2.05 3.70 -20.22
C GLN A 143 -2.10 2.33 -19.54
N LEU A 144 -1.58 2.23 -18.31
CA LEU A 144 -1.55 1.01 -17.51
C LEU A 144 -2.52 1.06 -16.33
N GLN A 145 -3.31 2.13 -16.20
CA GLN A 145 -4.33 2.22 -15.16
C GLN A 145 -5.55 1.38 -15.55
N PRO A 146 -6.09 0.58 -14.63
CA PRO A 146 -7.25 -0.25 -14.90
C PRO A 146 -8.51 0.61 -15.03
N ALA A 147 -9.51 0.10 -15.75
CA ALA A 147 -10.81 0.78 -15.88
C ALA A 147 -11.53 0.91 -14.52
N MET A 148 -12.47 1.85 -14.43
CA MET A 148 -13.20 2.12 -13.18
C MET A 148 -14.33 1.11 -12.91
N ASP A 149 -15.09 0.73 -13.95
CA ASP A 149 -16.24 -0.16 -13.84
C ASP A 149 -15.90 -1.53 -14.45
N LEU A 150 -15.28 -2.38 -13.64
CA LEU A 150 -14.84 -3.72 -14.04
C LEU A 150 -15.65 -4.80 -13.32
N ASP A 151 -16.08 -5.82 -14.08
CA ASP A 151 -16.62 -7.06 -13.52
C ASP A 151 -15.47 -7.95 -13.04
N GLU A 152 -15.44 -8.22 -11.73
CA GLU A 152 -14.40 -9.04 -11.12
C GLU A 152 -14.38 -10.47 -11.69
N ASP A 153 -15.56 -11.03 -11.94
CA ASP A 153 -15.70 -12.40 -12.46
C ASP A 153 -15.08 -12.53 -13.84
N ALA A 154 -15.37 -11.59 -14.75
CA ALA A 154 -14.75 -11.52 -16.06
C ALA A 154 -13.23 -11.33 -15.96
N CYS A 155 -12.75 -10.45 -15.07
CA CYS A 155 -11.32 -10.21 -14.89
C CYS A 155 -10.58 -11.46 -14.39
N ALA A 156 -11.16 -12.19 -13.43
CA ALA A 156 -10.60 -13.43 -12.90
C ALA A 156 -10.58 -14.55 -13.94
N LYS A 157 -11.68 -14.75 -14.69
CA LYS A 157 -11.72 -15.74 -15.79
C LYS A 157 -10.66 -15.46 -16.85
N ARG A 158 -10.49 -14.20 -17.23
CA ARG A 158 -9.44 -13.79 -18.17
C ARG A 158 -8.05 -14.04 -17.62
N PHE A 159 -7.83 -13.76 -16.33
CA PHE A 159 -6.55 -14.06 -15.67
C PHE A 159 -6.21 -15.54 -15.72
N TYR A 160 -7.18 -16.41 -15.40
CA TYR A 160 -6.97 -17.86 -15.44
C TYR A 160 -6.61 -18.35 -16.84
N SER A 161 -7.33 -17.89 -17.86
CA SER A 161 -7.08 -18.27 -19.25
C SER A 161 -5.71 -17.79 -19.76
N LEU A 162 -5.30 -16.56 -19.40
CA LEU A 162 -3.97 -16.05 -19.75
C LEU A 162 -2.86 -16.78 -18.99
N ALA A 163 -3.06 -17.05 -17.70
CA ALA A 163 -2.10 -17.81 -16.91
C ALA A 163 -1.86 -19.21 -17.50
N GLU A 164 -2.93 -19.92 -17.87
CA GLU A 164 -2.85 -21.21 -18.57
C GLU A 164 -2.07 -21.08 -19.88
N THR A 165 -2.44 -20.12 -20.72
CA THR A 165 -1.77 -19.85 -21.99
C THR A 165 -0.26 -19.57 -21.81
N LEU A 166 0.11 -18.74 -20.84
CA LEU A 166 1.51 -18.41 -20.56
C LEU A 166 2.28 -19.59 -19.96
N MET A 167 1.62 -20.52 -19.28
CA MET A 167 2.27 -21.70 -18.73
C MET A 167 2.49 -22.80 -19.77
N ASP A 168 1.71 -22.84 -20.85
CA ASP A 168 1.91 -23.75 -21.97
C ASP A 168 3.31 -23.53 -22.60
N PRO A 169 4.19 -24.55 -22.61
CA PRO A 169 5.52 -24.45 -23.20
C PRO A 169 5.53 -24.12 -24.69
N SER A 170 4.44 -24.43 -25.41
CA SER A 170 4.29 -24.19 -26.84
C SER A 170 3.91 -22.74 -27.18
N THR A 171 3.45 -21.96 -26.20
CA THR A 171 3.04 -20.56 -26.42
C THR A 171 4.25 -19.70 -26.81
N PRO A 172 4.23 -19.04 -27.98
CA PRO A 172 5.28 -18.13 -28.39
C PRO A 172 5.22 -16.83 -27.59
N PHE A 173 6.35 -16.37 -27.08
CA PHE A 173 6.46 -15.10 -26.36
C PHE A 173 7.15 -14.07 -27.23
N VAL A 174 6.69 -12.82 -27.16
CA VAL A 174 7.41 -11.72 -27.83
C VAL A 174 8.80 -11.57 -27.24
N SER A 175 9.78 -11.34 -28.11
CA SER A 175 11.17 -11.23 -27.70
C SER A 175 11.50 -9.93 -26.96
N HIS A 176 10.60 -8.94 -26.98
CA HIS A 176 10.87 -7.59 -26.51
C HIS A 176 9.77 -7.05 -25.60
N TYR A 177 10.12 -6.76 -24.34
CA TYR A 177 9.27 -6.09 -23.37
C TYR A 177 9.49 -4.56 -23.39
N PRO A 178 8.43 -3.74 -23.43
CA PRO A 178 8.55 -2.27 -23.49
C PRO A 178 9.49 -1.64 -22.47
N MET A 179 9.50 -2.15 -21.23
CA MET A 179 10.23 -1.57 -20.10
C MET A 179 11.61 -2.18 -19.88
N LEU A 180 11.78 -3.50 -20.06
CA LEU A 180 13.05 -4.20 -19.78
C LEU A 180 13.81 -4.66 -21.03
N GLY A 181 13.28 -4.39 -22.22
CA GLY A 181 13.87 -4.82 -23.47
C GLY A 181 13.76 -6.32 -23.68
N ARG A 182 14.81 -6.94 -24.25
CA ARG A 182 14.76 -8.37 -24.61
C ARG A 182 14.69 -9.27 -23.38
N LEU A 183 13.74 -10.20 -23.36
CA LEU A 183 13.55 -11.18 -22.29
C LEU A 183 13.46 -12.60 -22.85
N THR A 184 14.02 -13.58 -22.13
CA THR A 184 13.75 -15.00 -22.39
C THR A 184 12.38 -15.40 -21.85
N ARG A 185 11.87 -16.57 -22.24
CA ARG A 185 10.59 -17.11 -21.74
C ARG A 185 10.56 -17.17 -20.21
N GLU A 186 11.64 -17.65 -19.60
CA GLU A 186 11.79 -17.77 -18.16
C GLU A 186 11.84 -16.39 -17.49
N GLN A 187 12.47 -15.40 -18.13
CA GLN A 187 12.51 -14.03 -17.62
C GLN A 187 11.14 -13.36 -17.68
N TRP A 188 10.37 -13.62 -18.74
CA TRP A 188 8.98 -13.20 -18.85
C TRP A 188 8.11 -13.82 -17.76
N LEU A 189 8.17 -15.14 -17.59
CA LEU A 189 7.42 -15.82 -16.54
C LEU A 189 7.79 -15.34 -15.15
N LEU A 190 9.08 -15.20 -14.85
CA LEU A 190 9.56 -14.66 -13.58
C LEU A 190 9.01 -13.24 -13.34
N MET A 191 8.97 -12.42 -14.40
CA MET A 191 8.38 -11.07 -14.31
C MET A 191 6.90 -11.13 -13.99
N GLN A 192 6.10 -11.95 -14.70
CA GLN A 192 4.65 -12.06 -14.44
C GLN A 192 4.35 -12.65 -13.06
N GLN A 193 5.11 -13.65 -12.60
CA GLN A 193 4.98 -14.22 -11.24
C GLN A 193 5.25 -13.16 -10.16
N TRP A 194 6.34 -12.41 -10.32
CA TRP A 194 6.69 -11.33 -9.40
C TRP A 194 5.67 -10.19 -9.46
N HIS A 195 5.16 -9.87 -10.65
CA HIS A 195 4.16 -8.83 -10.87
C HIS A 195 2.83 -9.19 -10.20
N ALA A 196 2.37 -10.43 -10.38
CA ALA A 196 1.20 -10.97 -9.70
C ALA A 196 1.36 -10.91 -8.18
N ALA A 197 2.49 -11.41 -7.63
CA ALA A 197 2.77 -11.35 -6.19
C ALA A 197 2.79 -9.91 -5.66
N HIS A 198 3.37 -8.98 -6.42
CA HIS A 198 3.42 -7.57 -6.05
C HIS A 198 2.02 -6.97 -5.92
N HIS A 199 1.12 -7.20 -6.87
CA HIS A 199 -0.22 -6.61 -6.82
C HIS A 199 -1.18 -7.38 -5.91
N LEU A 200 -1.16 -8.71 -5.91
CA LEU A 200 -2.02 -9.51 -5.04
C LEU A 200 -1.69 -9.34 -3.57
N SER A 201 -0.47 -8.90 -3.22
CA SER A 201 -0.13 -8.60 -1.81
C SER A 201 -0.96 -7.47 -1.18
N PHE A 202 -1.72 -6.71 -1.97
CA PHE A 202 -2.66 -5.69 -1.49
C PHE A 202 -4.06 -6.24 -1.18
N VAL A 203 -4.28 -7.54 -1.40
CA VAL A 203 -5.55 -8.24 -1.18
C VAL A 203 -5.33 -9.23 -0.04
N VAL A 204 -5.92 -8.97 1.11
CA VAL A 204 -5.69 -9.72 2.35
C VAL A 204 -6.92 -10.59 2.62
N PRO A 205 -6.80 -11.92 2.82
CA PRO A 205 -7.96 -12.77 3.11
C PRO A 205 -8.67 -12.31 4.39
N ASN A 206 -9.99 -12.45 4.42
CA ASN A 206 -10.76 -12.37 5.66
C ASN A 206 -10.49 -13.66 6.46
N ASP A 207 -10.17 -13.53 7.74
CA ASP A 207 -9.92 -14.68 8.63
C ASP A 207 -11.15 -15.58 8.79
#